data_AF-A0A7C6HDF3-F1
#
_entry.id   AF-A0A7C6HDF3-F1
#
_cell.length_a   1.000
_cell.length_b   1.000
_cell.length_c   1.000
_cell.angle_alpha   90.00
_cell.angle_beta   90.00
_cell.angle_gamma   90.00
#
_symmetry.space_group_name_H-M   'P 1'
#
loop_
_entity.id
_entity.type
_entity.pdbx_description
1 polymer ?
#
loop_
_entity_poly.entity_id
_entity_poly.type
_entity_poly.pdbx_seq_one_letter_code
_entity_poly.pdbx_strand_id
1 'polypeptide(L)'
;MRRMGLFILMLLILCSSLTACMYISNSDSSDDADTDLQVFTADVIEVEDGLLITPDKDSAEALSSDKIRVAAGEAEIIDDKGNTIKIDDLKPGDRIRISYDGLIAESYPAQITADKIELTERNK
;
A
#
# COMPACT_ATOMS: atom_id res chain seq x y z
N MET A 1 19.70 37.69 -47.74
CA MET A 1 18.60 37.62 -46.75
C MET A 1 17.61 36.49 -47.10
N ARG A 2 18.03 35.22 -46.93
CA ARG A 2 17.19 34.02 -47.19
C ARG A 2 17.53 32.85 -46.22
N ARG A 3 18.04 33.18 -45.04
CA ARG A 3 18.45 32.18 -44.01
C ARG A 3 17.76 32.40 -42.65
N MET A 4 16.80 33.32 -42.59
CA MET A 4 16.08 33.68 -41.35
C MET A 4 14.69 33.02 -41.26
N GLY A 5 14.25 32.30 -42.29
CA GLY A 5 13.02 31.48 -42.26
C GLY A 5 13.25 30.05 -41.77
N LEU A 6 14.50 29.56 -41.82
CA LEU A 6 14.85 28.19 -41.42
C LEU A 6 14.90 28.02 -39.88
N PHE A 7 15.27 29.08 -39.16
CA PHE A 7 15.27 29.08 -37.70
C PHE A 7 13.86 29.16 -37.09
N ILE A 8 12.93 29.86 -37.75
CA ILE A 8 11.53 29.96 -37.30
C ILE A 8 10.80 28.63 -37.52
N LEU A 9 11.12 27.88 -38.59
CA LEU A 9 10.58 26.55 -38.86
C LEU A 9 11.09 25.49 -37.86
N MET A 10 12.32 25.61 -37.38
CA MET A 10 12.89 24.67 -36.40
C MET A 10 12.36 24.87 -34.97
N LEU A 11 11.95 26.09 -34.63
CA LEU A 11 11.36 26.40 -33.31
C LEU A 11 9.92 25.87 -33.17
N LEU A 12 9.17 25.81 -34.28
CA LEU A 12 7.78 25.33 -34.32
C LEU A 12 7.65 23.80 -34.22
N ILE A 13 8.71 23.04 -34.51
CA ILE A 13 8.73 21.57 -34.43
C ILE A 13 9.05 21.07 -33.01
N LEU A 14 9.54 21.94 -32.12
CA LEU A 14 9.84 21.60 -30.72
C LEU A 14 8.61 21.68 -29.79
N CYS A 15 7.46 22.16 -30.27
CA CYS A 15 6.28 22.43 -29.45
C CYS A 15 5.24 21.28 -29.40
N SER A 16 5.53 20.11 -29.99
CA SER A 16 4.52 19.07 -30.22
C SER A 16 4.62 17.82 -29.34
N SER A 17 5.46 17.81 -28.30
CA SER A 17 5.57 16.64 -27.41
C SER A 17 5.38 17.01 -25.94
N LEU A 18 4.20 17.53 -25.60
CA LEU A 18 3.63 17.40 -24.25
C LEU A 18 2.09 17.33 -24.38
N THR A 19 1.59 16.28 -25.04
CA THR A 19 0.22 15.83 -24.75
C THR A 19 0.32 14.92 -23.54
N ALA A 20 0.31 15.55 -22.36
CA ALA A 20 0.02 14.88 -21.11
C ALA A 20 -1.44 14.41 -21.17
N CYS A 21 -1.64 13.14 -21.49
CA CYS A 21 -2.92 12.49 -21.22
C CYS A 21 -3.04 12.32 -19.71
N MET A 22 -3.66 13.32 -19.09
CA MET A 22 -4.20 13.28 -17.73
C MET A 22 -5.17 12.10 -17.62
N TYR A 23 -4.71 10.99 -17.04
CA TYR A 23 -5.60 10.01 -16.45
C TYR A 23 -6.01 10.56 -15.08
N ILE A 24 -7.26 10.98 -14.96
CA ILE A 24 -7.89 11.22 -13.67
C ILE A 24 -8.12 9.84 -13.06
N SER A 25 -7.14 9.36 -12.30
CA SER A 25 -7.42 8.42 -11.21
C SER A 25 -7.74 9.28 -9.99
N ASN A 26 -8.98 9.21 -9.54
CA ASN A 26 -9.36 9.67 -8.21
C ASN A 26 -8.54 8.86 -7.20
N SER A 27 -7.43 9.43 -6.77
CA SER A 27 -6.68 9.00 -5.60
C SER A 27 -6.63 10.21 -4.70
N ASP A 28 -7.38 10.16 -3.61
CA ASP A 28 -7.40 11.20 -2.59
C ASP A 28 -5.98 11.63 -2.28
N SER A 29 -5.73 12.92 -2.49
CA SER A 29 -4.44 13.54 -2.21
C SER A 29 -4.34 13.76 -0.71
N SER A 30 -3.50 12.96 -0.06
CA SER A 30 -2.83 13.33 1.17
C SER A 30 -1.36 13.50 0.80
N ASP A 31 -0.82 14.71 0.98
CA ASP A 31 0.62 14.98 0.88
C ASP A 31 1.36 14.03 1.83
N ASP A 32 2.14 13.07 1.33
CA ASP A 32 3.18 12.39 2.12
C ASP A 32 4.18 11.69 1.19
N ALA A 33 5.43 11.58 1.63
CA ALA A 33 6.56 11.09 0.85
C ALA A 33 6.24 9.79 0.09
N ASP A 34 6.46 9.80 -1.24
CA ASP A 34 6.28 8.71 -2.20
C ASP A 34 7.15 7.48 -1.83
N THR A 35 6.75 6.79 -0.77
CA THR A 35 7.21 5.46 -0.41
C THR A 35 6.16 4.52 -0.97
N ASP A 36 6.55 3.72 -1.97
CA ASP A 36 5.68 2.74 -2.61
C ASP A 36 5.31 1.65 -1.58
N LEU A 37 4.23 1.88 -0.84
CA LEU A 37 3.75 0.94 0.17
C LEU A 37 3.09 -0.25 -0.52
N GLN A 38 3.53 -1.44 -0.14
CA GLN A 38 2.93 -2.69 -0.54
C GLN A 38 1.67 -2.92 0.27
N VAL A 39 0.60 -3.40 -0.39
CA VAL A 39 -0.70 -3.59 0.24
C VAL A 39 -1.25 -4.98 -0.06
N PHE A 40 -1.69 -5.69 0.99
CA PHE A 40 -2.30 -7.01 0.86
C PHE A 40 -3.41 -7.24 1.91
N THR A 41 -4.25 -8.22 1.66
CA THR A 41 -5.35 -8.63 2.55
C THR A 41 -5.05 -9.94 3.23
N ALA A 42 -5.52 -10.07 4.47
CA ALA A 42 -5.22 -11.20 5.33
C ALA A 42 -6.31 -11.45 6.38
N ASP A 43 -6.33 -12.68 6.89
CA ASP A 43 -7.18 -13.08 8.02
C ASP A 43 -6.34 -13.10 9.31
N VAL A 44 -6.87 -12.49 10.37
CA VAL A 44 -6.23 -12.52 11.70
C VAL A 44 -6.36 -13.91 12.31
N ILE A 45 -5.26 -14.48 12.79
CA ILE A 45 -5.22 -15.76 13.50
C ILE A 45 -5.14 -15.52 15.01
N GLU A 46 -4.32 -14.56 15.44
CA GLU A 46 -3.99 -14.33 16.85
C GLU A 46 -3.66 -12.85 17.09
N VAL A 47 -4.00 -12.37 18.29
CA VAL A 47 -3.70 -11.02 18.78
C VAL A 47 -3.07 -11.19 20.17
N GLU A 48 -1.74 -11.20 20.23
CA GLU A 48 -0.96 -11.25 21.48
C GLU A 48 0.07 -10.11 21.46
N ASP A 49 1.37 -10.41 21.34
CA ASP A 49 2.45 -9.42 21.24
C ASP A 49 2.57 -8.77 19.83
N GLY A 50 1.45 -8.71 19.11
CA GLY A 50 1.35 -8.36 17.69
C GLY A 50 0.25 -9.19 17.01
N LEU A 51 0.13 -9.05 15.69
CA LEU A 51 -0.80 -9.86 14.91
C LEU A 51 -0.09 -11.06 14.30
N LEU A 52 -0.70 -12.23 14.42
CA LEU A 52 -0.40 -13.37 13.55
C LEU A 52 -1.52 -13.47 12.51
N ILE A 53 -1.17 -13.52 11.24
CA ILE A 53 -2.12 -13.47 10.13
C ILE A 53 -1.87 -14.56 9.09
N THR A 54 -2.88 -14.87 8.28
CA THR A 54 -2.76 -15.64 7.03
C THR A 54 -2.99 -14.69 5.86
N PRO A 55 -1.98 -14.41 5.00
CA PRO A 55 -2.19 -13.62 3.79
C PRO A 55 -3.08 -14.38 2.80
N ASP A 56 -3.75 -13.65 1.91
CA ASP A 56 -4.48 -14.28 0.80
C ASP A 56 -3.57 -15.14 -0.07
N LYS A 57 -4.04 -16.32 -0.47
CA LYS A 57 -3.22 -17.29 -1.21
C LYS A 57 -2.69 -16.79 -2.56
N ASP A 58 -3.37 -15.81 -3.14
CA ASP A 58 -3.02 -15.21 -4.43
C ASP A 58 -2.14 -13.95 -4.27
N SER A 59 -1.79 -13.58 -3.03
CA SER A 59 -0.88 -12.45 -2.73
C SER A 59 0.59 -12.82 -2.92
N ALA A 60 1.45 -11.82 -3.09
CA ALA A 60 2.89 -12.04 -3.17
C ALA A 60 3.44 -12.50 -1.82
N GLU A 61 2.87 -12.02 -0.73
CA GLU A 61 3.23 -12.31 0.66
C GLU A 61 3.03 -13.79 1.00
N ALA A 62 2.01 -14.43 0.41
CA ALA A 62 1.78 -15.87 0.54
C ALA A 62 2.89 -16.73 -0.08
N LEU A 63 3.72 -16.18 -0.98
CA LEU A 63 4.89 -16.87 -1.51
C LEU A 63 6.03 -16.95 -0.49
N SER A 64 6.10 -15.99 0.43
CA SER A 64 7.07 -15.98 1.54
C SER A 64 6.62 -16.90 2.68
N SER A 65 5.36 -16.80 3.11
CA SER A 65 4.83 -17.66 4.17
C SER A 65 3.31 -17.73 4.21
N ASP A 66 2.76 -18.86 4.66
CA ASP A 66 1.34 -18.97 5.01
C ASP A 66 0.99 -18.26 6.32
N LYS A 67 2.01 -17.89 7.12
CA LYS A 67 1.84 -17.18 8.39
C LYS A 67 2.81 -16.03 8.50
N ILE A 68 2.28 -14.85 8.82
CA ILE A 68 3.08 -13.63 8.98
C ILE A 68 2.80 -13.01 10.35
N ARG A 69 3.87 -12.67 11.08
CA ARG A 69 3.80 -11.81 12.26
C ARG A 69 3.92 -10.36 11.82
N VAL A 70 3.00 -9.53 12.28
CA VAL A 70 2.94 -8.10 11.95
C VAL A 70 3.26 -7.31 13.19
N ALA A 71 4.38 -6.58 13.15
CA ALA A 71 4.68 -5.56 14.14
C ALA A 71 3.86 -4.30 13.82
N ALA A 72 3.08 -3.82 14.80
CA ALA A 72 2.16 -2.69 14.63
C ALA A 72 2.48 -1.53 15.57
N GLY A 73 3.74 -1.40 16.03
CA GLY A 73 4.12 -0.45 17.08
C GLY A 73 3.86 1.02 16.73
N GLU A 74 4.06 1.40 15.46
CA GLU A 74 3.82 2.75 14.94
C GLU A 74 2.69 2.80 13.90
N ALA A 75 2.02 1.66 13.67
CA ALA A 75 1.03 1.53 12.62
C ALA A 75 -0.25 2.32 12.94
N GLU A 76 -0.82 3.00 11.95
CA GLU A 76 -2.18 3.50 12.05
C GLU A 76 -3.18 2.34 11.91
N ILE A 77 -4.02 2.11 12.93
CA ILE A 77 -5.02 1.05 12.90
C ILE A 77 -6.42 1.66 12.88
N ILE A 78 -7.20 1.37 11.83
CA ILE A 78 -8.55 1.91 11.65
C ILE A 78 -9.62 0.82 11.43
N ASP A 79 -10.84 1.12 11.85
CA ASP A 79 -12.02 0.29 11.60
C ASP A 79 -12.61 0.50 10.18
N ASP A 80 -13.65 -0.28 9.86
CA ASP A 80 -14.39 -0.22 8.60
C ASP A 80 -15.15 1.12 8.37
N LYS A 81 -15.19 1.98 9.39
CA LYS A 81 -15.81 3.31 9.38
C LYS A 81 -14.77 4.43 9.41
N GLY A 82 -13.48 4.10 9.39
CA GLY A 82 -12.37 5.05 9.43
C GLY A 82 -12.06 5.60 10.83
N ASN A 83 -12.57 4.98 11.90
CA ASN A 83 -12.19 5.36 13.26
C ASN A 83 -10.89 4.68 13.65
N THR A 84 -9.99 5.42 14.31
CA THR A 84 -8.80 4.83 14.91
C THR A 84 -9.18 3.89 16.06
N ILE A 85 -8.66 2.66 16.01
CA ILE A 85 -8.84 1.61 17.02
C ILE A 85 -7.48 1.14 17.53
N LYS A 86 -7.49 0.28 18.56
CA LYS A 86 -6.27 -0.36 19.06
C LYS A 86 -6.10 -1.75 18.44
N ILE A 87 -4.86 -2.26 18.46
CA ILE A 87 -4.57 -3.63 18.05
C ILE A 87 -5.40 -4.65 18.84
N ASP A 88 -5.61 -4.41 20.14
CA ASP A 88 -6.41 -5.27 21.03
C ASP A 88 -7.91 -5.30 20.66
N ASP A 89 -8.39 -4.35 19.85
CA ASP A 89 -9.77 -4.35 19.37
C ASP A 89 -9.98 -5.32 18.20
N LEU A 90 -8.90 -5.72 17.50
CA LEU A 90 -8.91 -6.75 16.47
C LEU A 90 -9.07 -8.13 17.11
N LYS A 91 -9.65 -9.06 16.36
CA LYS A 91 -9.96 -10.41 16.85
C LYS A 91 -9.55 -11.48 15.84
N PRO A 92 -9.22 -12.69 16.31
CA PRO A 92 -9.11 -13.84 15.43
C PRO A 92 -10.31 -13.98 14.50
N GLY A 93 -10.03 -14.15 13.22
CA GLY A 93 -10.99 -14.24 12.13
C GLY A 93 -11.53 -12.90 11.62
N ASP A 94 -11.02 -11.75 12.09
CA ASP A 94 -11.21 -10.47 11.41
C ASP A 94 -10.43 -10.46 10.08
N ARG A 95 -11.00 -9.77 9.09
CA ARG A 95 -10.35 -9.53 7.79
C ARG A 95 -9.72 -8.15 7.79
N ILE A 96 -8.44 -8.08 7.47
CA ILE A 96 -7.69 -6.82 7.47
C ILE A 96 -6.98 -6.58 6.13
N ARG A 97 -6.72 -5.31 5.85
CA ARG A 97 -5.83 -4.84 4.79
C ARG A 97 -4.61 -4.19 5.44
N ILE A 98 -3.41 -4.60 5.03
CA ILE A 98 -2.15 -4.15 5.62
C ILE A 98 -1.38 -3.37 4.56
N SER A 99 -0.85 -2.21 4.94
CA SER A 99 0.13 -1.44 4.15
C SER A 99 1.49 -1.49 4.86
N TYR A 100 2.55 -1.76 4.12
CA TYR A 100 3.92 -1.88 4.63
C TYR A 100 4.97 -1.51 3.56
N ASP A 101 6.23 -1.37 3.96
CA ASP A 101 7.36 -0.96 3.10
C ASP A 101 7.86 -2.01 2.07
N GLY A 102 7.20 -3.17 1.98
CA GLY A 102 7.61 -4.27 1.11
C GLY A 102 8.73 -5.16 1.67
N LEU A 103 9.28 -4.86 2.84
CA LEU A 103 10.32 -5.68 3.46
C LEU A 103 9.70 -6.83 4.26
N ILE A 104 10.03 -8.06 3.86
CA ILE A 104 9.64 -9.29 4.55
C ILE A 104 10.89 -9.97 5.10
N ALA A 105 10.89 -10.23 6.41
CA ALA A 105 11.87 -11.13 7.01
C ALA A 105 11.46 -12.59 6.76
N GLU A 106 12.19 -13.26 5.87
CA GLU A 106 11.96 -14.63 5.42
C GLU A 106 12.30 -15.67 6.51
N SER A 107 11.44 -15.78 7.52
CA SER A 107 11.46 -16.79 8.59
C SER A 107 10.14 -17.56 8.67
N TYR A 108 9.98 -18.45 9.67
CA TYR A 108 8.70 -19.11 9.93
C TYR A 108 8.22 -18.91 11.39
N PRO A 109 7.12 -18.17 11.62
CA PRO A 109 6.39 -17.33 10.67
C PRO A 109 7.28 -16.24 10.04
N ALA A 110 6.93 -15.74 8.86
CA ALA A 110 7.59 -14.56 8.30
C ALA A 110 7.23 -13.31 9.12
N GLN A 111 7.98 -12.23 8.98
CA GLN A 111 7.74 -11.02 9.77
C GLN A 111 7.77 -9.76 8.91
N ILE A 112 6.86 -8.84 9.20
CA ILE A 112 6.76 -7.52 8.56
C ILE A 112 6.50 -6.43 9.62
N THR A 113 6.75 -5.17 9.26
CA THR A 113 6.34 -4.00 10.05
C THR A 113 5.28 -3.26 9.28
N ALA A 114 4.11 -3.06 9.87
CA ALA A 114 3.01 -2.35 9.19
C ALA A 114 3.12 -0.83 9.42
N ASP A 115 2.82 -0.08 8.37
CA ASP A 115 2.56 1.36 8.43
C ASP A 115 1.08 1.63 8.71
N LYS A 116 0.19 0.80 8.13
CA LYS A 116 -1.26 0.93 8.31
C LYS A 116 -1.95 -0.43 8.32
N ILE A 117 -2.96 -0.57 9.17
CA ILE A 117 -3.83 -1.73 9.26
C ILE A 117 -5.29 -1.27 9.23
N GLU A 118 -6.06 -1.80 8.30
CA GLU A 118 -7.46 -1.43 8.09
C GLU A 118 -8.34 -2.65 8.27
N LEU A 119 -9.30 -2.59 9.21
CA LEU A 119 -10.32 -3.62 9.35
C LEU A 119 -11.32 -3.50 8.20
N THR A 120 -11.44 -4.58 7.43
CA THR A 120 -12.32 -4.64 6.26
C THR A 120 -13.57 -5.47 6.51
N GLU A 121 -13.48 -6.51 7.35
CA GLU A 121 -14.62 -7.31 7.78
C GLU A 121 -14.44 -7.77 9.22
N ARG A 122 -15.49 -7.65 10.04
CA ARG A 122 -15.53 -8.12 11.42
C ARG A 122 -15.95 -9.58 11.51
N ASN A 123 -15.23 -10.35 12.32
CA ASN A 123 -15.69 -11.66 12.81
C ASN A 123 -16.96 -11.47 13.64
N LYS A 124 -18.06 -12.14 13.26
CA LYS A 124 -19.37 -12.04 13.91
C LYS A 124 -19.60 -13.14 14.93
#